data_AF-A0A8D8C7J1-F1
#
_entry.id   AF-A0A8D8C7J1-F1
#
_cell.length_a   1.000
_cell.length_b   1.000
_cell.length_c   1.000
_cell.angle_alpha   90.00
_cell.angle_beta   90.00
_cell.angle_gamma   90.00
#
_symmetry.space_group_name_H-M   'P 1'
#
loop_
_entity.id
_entity.type
_entity.pdbx_description
1 polymer ?
#
loop_
_entity_poly.entity_id
_entity_poly.type
_entity_poly.pdbx_seq_one_letter_code
_entity_poly.pdbx_strand_id
1 'polypeptide(L)'
;DPLSAVDSHVGKHIFEQVIGGSGLLAKKTRVLVTHGITYLPNTNEIYVLKDGEVSESGSYQALMDKKGAFAEFLIQHLQEVNEEEEDIDEIKAQLESGVSNEELKHKLERAISRRSRSGSTSDGSGNESYSRQASDVGGSNSSLRKRTPEKKAAEEPSKNKLIEKETSETGSVKWEVYKHYLKSIGLTLSVATVFLNMVFQGFSIGSNLWLSRWSTDAAAENDTSVRDMYLGVYGAFGAGQVLTTFAASISFALGALKASHEMHLILLRHVLRWPMELFDTTPLGRVLNRFAKEVDVIDNTLPSVVRACLVMIFGVIFSE
;
A
#
# COMPACT_ATOMS: atom_id res chain seq x y z
N ASP A 1 5.92 5.05 23.26
CA ASP A 1 6.84 6.09 23.76
C ASP A 1 6.85 7.25 22.76
N PRO A 2 6.41 8.46 23.12
CA PRO A 2 6.42 9.61 22.22
C PRO A 2 7.82 10.20 21.97
N LEU A 3 8.81 9.88 22.80
CA LEU A 3 10.16 10.44 22.70
C LEU A 3 11.13 9.54 21.92
N SER A 4 10.72 8.31 21.56
CA SER A 4 11.60 7.34 20.89
C SER A 4 11.83 7.60 19.39
N ALA A 5 11.01 8.43 18.76
CA ALA A 5 11.08 8.73 17.33
C ALA A 5 11.72 10.10 17.03
N VAL A 6 12.15 10.82 18.06
CA VAL A 6 12.75 12.16 17.98
C VAL A 6 14.19 12.10 18.50
N ASP A 7 15.04 12.99 18.01
CA ASP A 7 16.41 13.15 18.51
C ASP A 7 16.43 13.69 19.95
N SER A 8 17.56 13.55 20.64
CA SER A 8 17.72 13.94 22.05
C SER A 8 17.41 15.42 22.31
N HIS A 9 17.81 16.32 21.40
CA HIS A 9 17.56 17.76 21.56
C HIS A 9 16.08 18.11 21.41
N VAL A 10 15.41 17.57 20.38
CA VAL A 10 13.95 17.72 20.22
C VAL A 10 13.20 17.03 21.35
N GLY A 11 13.66 15.87 21.80
CA GLY A 11 13.12 15.15 22.95
C GLY A 11 13.16 15.98 24.23
N LYS A 12 14.29 16.63 24.52
CA LYS A 12 14.48 17.53 25.66
C LYS A 12 13.55 18.73 25.57
N HIS A 13 13.43 19.32 24.38
CA HIS A 13 12.54 20.46 24.15
C HIS A 13 11.06 20.08 24.35
N ILE A 14 10.62 18.93 23.83
CA ILE A 14 9.27 18.40 24.05
C ILE A 14 9.05 18.12 25.55
N PHE A 15 10.05 17.54 26.22
CA PHE A 15 9.95 17.25 27.63
C PHE A 15 9.81 18.53 28.44
N GLU A 16 10.68 19.52 28.29
CA GLU A 16 10.65 20.77 29.08
C GLU A 16 9.41 21.63 28.81
N GLN A 17 9.00 21.78 27.55
CA GLN A 17 7.92 22.69 27.17
C GLN A 17 6.53 22.07 27.32
N VAL A 18 6.41 20.73 27.26
CA VAL A 18 5.10 20.05 27.24
C VAL A 18 4.94 19.11 28.43
N ILE A 19 5.83 18.13 28.59
CA ILE A 19 5.63 16.98 29.49
C ILE A 19 6.05 17.28 30.94
N GLY A 20 7.12 18.02 31.13
CA GLY A 20 7.83 18.24 32.39
C GLY A 20 7.05 19.10 33.39
N GLY A 21 7.63 19.28 34.59
CA GLY A 21 7.01 20.03 35.68
C GLY A 21 6.66 21.49 35.33
N SER A 22 7.43 22.11 34.43
CA SER A 22 7.22 23.47 33.92
C SER A 22 6.44 23.55 32.61
N GLY A 23 6.08 22.41 32.02
CA GLY A 23 5.47 22.36 30.69
C GLY A 23 3.98 22.71 30.67
N LEU A 24 3.41 22.78 29.46
CA LEU A 24 1.99 23.07 29.23
C LEU A 24 1.04 22.12 29.98
N LEU A 25 1.46 20.87 30.19
CA LEU A 25 0.67 19.85 30.88
C LEU A 25 0.93 19.78 32.39
N ALA A 26 1.66 20.75 32.98
CA ALA A 26 2.03 20.78 34.41
C ALA A 26 0.86 20.52 35.38
N LYS A 27 -0.34 21.00 35.06
CA LYS A 27 -1.54 20.91 35.91
C LYS A 27 -2.45 19.71 35.57
N LYS A 28 -2.03 18.82 34.68
CA LYS A 28 -2.81 17.65 34.24
C LYS A 28 -2.13 16.38 34.74
N THR A 29 -2.92 15.33 34.95
CA THR A 29 -2.39 13.98 35.19
C THR A 29 -1.71 13.50 33.92
N ARG A 30 -0.47 13.01 34.04
CA ARG A 30 0.37 12.55 32.94
C ARG A 30 0.91 11.18 33.29
N VAL A 31 0.86 10.26 32.33
CA VAL A 31 1.48 8.94 32.42
C VAL A 31 2.37 8.80 31.20
N LEU A 32 3.67 8.60 31.41
CA LEU A 32 4.65 8.41 30.36
C LEU A 32 5.17 6.97 30.45
N VAL A 33 4.97 6.21 29.36
CA VAL A 33 5.57 4.88 29.20
C VAL A 33 6.74 5.04 28.25
N THR A 34 7.95 4.88 28.78
CA THR A 34 9.20 5.08 28.06
C THR A 34 10.21 3.98 28.38
N HIS A 35 11.04 3.65 27.40
CA HIS A 35 12.25 2.85 27.61
C HIS A 35 13.45 3.71 28.01
N GLY A 36 13.39 5.02 27.78
CA GLY A 36 14.48 5.95 28.04
C GLY A 36 14.63 6.28 29.53
N ILE A 37 15.88 6.27 30.01
CA ILE A 37 16.20 6.57 31.42
C ILE A 37 16.38 8.06 31.70
N THR A 38 16.58 8.87 30.66
CA THR A 38 17.05 10.26 30.74
C THR A 38 16.13 11.18 31.54
N TYR A 39 14.83 10.95 31.45
CA TYR A 39 13.82 11.82 32.05
C TYR A 39 13.22 11.28 33.36
N LEU A 40 13.62 10.07 33.78
CA LEU A 40 13.11 9.43 34.99
C LEU A 40 13.35 10.24 36.27
N PRO A 41 14.51 10.90 36.47
CA PRO A 41 14.73 11.73 37.67
C PRO A 41 13.74 12.89 37.82
N ASN A 42 13.17 13.37 36.71
CA ASN A 42 12.25 14.51 36.68
C ASN A 42 10.77 14.09 36.85
N THR A 43 10.50 12.82 37.16
CA THR A 43 9.15 12.30 37.36
C THR A 43 8.78 12.21 38.84
N ASN A 44 7.48 12.25 39.14
CA ASN A 44 6.99 12.21 40.51
C ASN A 44 7.01 10.79 41.09
N GLU A 45 6.53 9.82 40.31
CA GLU A 45 6.36 8.42 40.71
C GLU A 45 6.68 7.53 39.51
N ILE A 46 7.48 6.50 39.73
CA ILE A 46 7.90 5.52 38.73
C ILE A 46 7.30 4.17 39.11
N TYR A 47 6.75 3.47 38.11
CA TYR A 47 6.24 2.11 38.25
C TYR A 47 7.05 1.19 37.33
N VAL A 48 7.67 0.16 37.92
CA VAL A 48 8.47 -0.83 37.19
C VAL A 48 7.61 -2.06 36.94
N LEU A 49 7.46 -2.43 35.67
CA LEU A 49 6.75 -3.63 35.25
C LEU A 49 7.77 -4.72 34.91
N LYS A 50 7.65 -5.89 35.54
CA LYS A 50 8.48 -7.07 35.27
C LYS A 50 7.57 -8.29 35.15
N ASP A 51 7.74 -9.06 34.08
CA ASP A 51 6.96 -10.28 33.80
C ASP A 51 5.44 -10.08 33.81
N GLY A 52 4.97 -8.89 33.41
CA GLY A 52 3.54 -8.55 33.36
C GLY A 52 2.94 -8.07 34.68
N GLU A 53 3.73 -8.01 35.76
CA GLU A 53 3.32 -7.53 37.08
C GLU A 53 4.10 -6.26 37.48
N VAL A 54 3.51 -5.43 38.35
CA VAL A 54 4.20 -4.26 38.92
C VAL A 54 5.14 -4.77 40.01
N SER A 55 6.45 -4.75 39.75
CA SER A 55 7.43 -5.23 40.72
C SER A 55 7.65 -4.19 41.83
N GLU A 56 7.81 -2.93 41.45
CA GLU A 56 8.13 -1.83 42.37
C GLU A 56 7.51 -0.52 41.92
N SER A 57 7.17 0.34 42.89
CA SER A 57 6.80 1.72 42.66
C SER A 57 7.42 2.66 43.70
N GLY A 58 7.69 3.89 43.30
CA GLY A 58 8.22 4.92 44.18
C GLY A 58 8.80 6.11 43.41
N SER A 59 9.32 7.10 44.15
CA SER A 59 10.16 8.14 43.58
C SER A 59 11.51 7.57 43.12
N TYR A 60 12.18 8.28 42.21
CA TYR A 60 13.48 7.87 41.67
C TYR A 60 14.50 7.52 42.77
N GLN A 61 14.62 8.38 43.79
CA GLN A 61 15.55 8.17 44.90
C GLN A 61 15.17 6.94 45.75
N ALA A 62 13.89 6.76 46.05
CA ALA A 62 13.41 5.63 46.86
C ALA A 62 13.64 4.29 46.15
N LEU A 63 13.49 4.25 44.82
CA LEU A 63 13.77 3.05 44.03
C LEU A 63 15.28 2.77 43.91
N MET A 64 16.10 3.82 43.89
CA MET A 64 17.57 3.67 43.92
C MET A 64 18.04 3.06 45.25
N ASP A 65 17.47 3.49 46.37
CA ASP A 65 17.82 3.01 47.71
C ASP A 65 17.36 1.56 47.97
N LYS A 66 16.22 1.16 47.39
CA LYS A 66 15.68 -0.21 47.50
C LYS A 66 16.52 -1.27 46.79
N LYS A 67 17.32 -0.88 45.80
CA LYS A 67 18.23 -1.77 45.05
C LYS A 67 17.53 -2.99 44.43
N GLY A 68 16.30 -2.79 43.95
CA GLY A 68 15.50 -3.83 43.34
C GLY A 68 15.57 -3.87 41.81
N ALA A 69 14.49 -4.28 41.16
CA ALA A 69 14.38 -4.45 39.72
C ALA A 69 14.65 -3.15 38.94
N PHE A 70 14.33 -1.99 39.52
CA PHE A 70 14.62 -0.68 38.92
C PHE A 70 16.13 -0.43 38.76
N ALA A 71 16.91 -0.69 39.81
CA ALA A 71 18.35 -0.46 39.81
C ALA A 71 19.07 -1.43 38.86
N GLU A 72 18.61 -2.68 38.80
CA GLU A 72 19.11 -3.67 37.84
C GLU A 72 18.83 -3.23 36.39
N PHE A 73 17.61 -2.77 36.09
CA PHE A 73 17.24 -2.22 34.79
C PHE A 73 18.13 -1.04 34.39
N LEU A 74 18.38 -0.10 35.31
CA LEU A 74 19.21 1.07 35.03
C LEU A 74 20.66 0.69 34.70
N ILE A 75 21.24 -0.27 35.44
CA ILE A 75 22.60 -0.76 35.20
C ILE A 75 22.70 -1.47 33.85
N GLN A 76 21.70 -2.29 33.50
CA GLN A 76 21.66 -2.95 32.20
C GLN A 76 21.56 -1.94 31.06
N HIS A 77 20.69 -0.94 31.18
CA HIS A 77 20.51 0.09 30.16
C HIS A 77 21.76 0.95 29.96
N LEU A 78 22.47 1.27 31.05
CA LEU A 78 23.76 1.98 30.98
C LEU A 78 24.89 1.15 30.31
N GLN A 79 24.77 -0.19 30.30
CA GLN A 79 25.70 -1.07 29.60
C GLN A 79 25.39 -1.22 28.12
N GLU A 80 24.12 -1.06 27.71
CA GLU A 80 23.66 -1.25 26.33
C GLU A 80 23.77 0.01 25.47
N VAL A 81 23.74 1.22 26.05
CA VAL A 81 23.76 2.48 25.28
C VAL A 81 25.19 2.96 24.99
N ASN A 82 25.52 3.06 23.70
CA ASN A 82 26.78 3.61 23.16
C ASN A 82 26.87 5.15 23.33
N GLU A 83 28.09 5.65 23.25
CA GLU A 83 28.64 6.95 23.70
C GLU A 83 28.01 8.28 23.21
N GLU A 84 26.82 8.31 22.61
CA GLU A 84 26.35 9.50 21.88
C GLU A 84 25.46 10.48 22.67
N GLU A 85 25.10 10.21 23.93
CA GLU A 85 24.27 11.13 24.73
C GLU A 85 25.08 11.78 25.87
N GLU A 86 25.37 13.09 25.73
CA GLU A 86 25.95 13.94 26.79
C GLU A 86 25.13 13.88 28.09
N ASP A 87 23.82 13.65 28.01
CA ASP A 87 22.92 13.55 29.16
C ASP A 87 23.17 12.28 30.01
N ILE A 88 23.83 11.24 29.47
CA ILE A 88 24.18 10.01 30.22
C ILE A 88 25.29 10.30 31.25
N ASP A 89 26.22 11.21 30.95
CA ASP A 89 27.31 11.54 31.87
C ASP A 89 26.81 12.32 33.09
N GLU A 90 25.76 13.13 32.93
CA GLU A 90 25.09 13.80 34.05
C GLU A 90 24.33 12.81 34.95
N ILE A 91 23.69 11.80 34.35
CA ILE A 91 23.03 10.70 35.06
C ILE A 91 24.07 9.82 35.80
N LYS A 92 25.23 9.56 35.17
CA LYS A 92 26.35 8.87 35.82
C LYS A 92 26.86 9.64 37.04
N ALA A 93 27.06 10.95 36.92
CA ALA A 93 27.51 11.79 38.04
C ALA A 93 26.48 11.81 39.19
N GLN A 94 25.19 11.85 38.88
CA GLN A 94 24.13 11.77 39.88
C GLN A 94 24.08 10.39 40.56
N LEU A 95 24.26 9.31 39.80
CA LEU A 95 24.38 7.95 40.32
C LEU A 95 25.60 7.77 41.24
N GLU A 96 26.75 8.31 40.89
CA GLU A 96 27.95 8.26 41.73
C GLU A 96 27.77 9.01 43.05
N SER A 97 27.02 10.12 43.05
CA SER A 97 26.73 10.90 44.26
C SER A 97 25.63 10.33 45.16
N GLY A 98 24.67 9.59 44.57
CA GLY A 98 23.50 9.05 45.28
C GLY A 98 23.69 7.62 45.82
N VAL A 99 24.68 6.87 45.31
CA VAL A 99 24.91 5.47 45.71
C VAL A 99 25.75 5.40 46.98
N SER A 100 25.09 5.16 48.11
CA SER A 100 25.71 5.06 49.45
C SER A 100 26.44 3.74 49.74
N ASN A 101 26.51 2.80 48.79
CA ASN A 101 27.02 1.44 49.05
C ASN A 101 28.14 1.03 48.08
N GLU A 102 29.30 0.69 48.66
CA GLU A 102 30.53 0.30 47.96
C GLU A 102 30.36 -0.90 47.01
N GLU A 103 29.44 -1.83 47.24
CA GLU A 103 29.27 -3.00 46.33
C GLU A 103 28.60 -2.65 45.00
N LEU A 104 27.61 -1.75 45.04
CA LEU A 104 26.93 -1.23 43.85
C LEU A 104 27.83 -0.26 43.11
N LYS A 105 28.59 0.57 43.83
CA LYS A 105 29.65 1.40 43.28
C LYS A 105 30.69 0.57 42.56
N HIS A 106 31.11 -0.57 43.12
CA HIS A 106 32.09 -1.46 42.49
C HIS A 106 31.51 -2.26 41.30
N LYS A 107 30.19 -2.47 41.21
CA LYS A 107 29.51 -3.02 40.01
C LYS A 107 29.35 -1.96 38.93
N LEU A 108 29.01 -0.72 39.31
CA LEU A 108 28.91 0.45 38.43
C LEU A 108 30.29 0.80 37.86
N GLU A 109 31.33 0.92 38.69
CA GLU A 109 32.73 1.12 38.30
C GLU A 109 33.25 -0.02 37.41
N ARG A 110 32.82 -1.28 37.65
CA ARG A 110 33.15 -2.41 36.75
C ARG A 110 32.44 -2.32 35.40
N ALA A 111 31.22 -1.81 35.35
CA ALA A 111 30.50 -1.57 34.10
C ALA A 111 31.15 -0.42 33.31
N ILE A 112 31.52 0.66 34.01
CA ILE A 112 32.18 1.85 33.44
C ILE A 112 33.61 1.53 32.96
N SER A 113 34.39 0.76 33.74
CA SER A 113 35.77 0.39 33.38
C SER A 113 35.87 -0.65 32.27
N ARG A 114 34.86 -1.50 32.08
CA ARG A 114 34.78 -2.40 30.91
C ARG A 114 34.56 -1.64 29.61
N ARG A 115 33.91 -0.47 29.66
CA ARG A 115 33.64 0.40 28.51
C ARG A 115 34.87 1.21 28.08
N SER A 116 35.64 1.77 29.01
CA SER A 116 36.85 2.55 28.72
C SER A 116 38.02 1.72 28.16
N ARG A 117 37.95 0.39 28.23
CA ARG A 117 38.98 -0.53 27.71
C ARG A 117 38.74 -0.97 26.26
N SER A 118 37.61 -0.60 25.66
CA SER A 118 37.28 -0.90 24.26
C SER A 118 37.59 0.25 23.29
N GLY A 119 38.04 1.41 23.79
CA GLY A 119 38.29 2.61 22.98
C GLY A 119 39.76 2.97 22.75
N SER A 120 40.73 2.26 23.32
CA SER A 120 42.15 2.62 23.21
C SER A 120 42.83 2.00 21.98
N THR A 121 42.32 2.28 20.78
CA THR A 121 43.09 2.31 19.53
C THR A 121 42.50 3.32 18.55
N SER A 122 42.85 4.60 18.67
CA SER A 122 43.11 5.47 17.52
C SER A 122 43.70 6.79 18.00
N ASP A 123 44.95 6.95 17.62
CA ASP A 123 45.79 8.14 17.75
C ASP A 123 45.36 9.17 16.70
N GLY A 124 45.33 10.47 17.01
CA GLY A 124 45.05 11.49 16.00
C GLY A 124 44.59 12.86 16.49
N SER A 125 45.57 13.73 16.77
CA SER A 125 45.60 15.20 16.64
C SER A 125 44.33 15.99 16.30
N GLY A 126 44.09 17.10 17.03
CA GLY A 126 43.21 18.16 16.54
C GLY A 126 42.92 19.25 17.57
N ASN A 127 43.85 20.18 17.71
CA ASN A 127 43.74 21.38 18.53
C ASN A 127 42.81 22.38 17.83
N GLU A 128 41.70 22.82 18.45
CA GLU A 128 41.11 24.14 18.15
C GLU A 128 40.12 24.61 19.22
N SER A 129 40.59 25.57 20.01
CA SER A 129 39.83 26.42 20.90
C SER A 129 39.14 27.54 20.09
N TYR A 130 37.81 27.61 20.09
CA TYR A 130 37.11 28.83 19.73
C TYR A 130 36.04 29.21 20.75
N SER A 131 36.28 30.39 21.31
CA SER A 131 35.56 31.14 22.30
C SER A 131 34.11 31.45 21.90
N ARG A 132 33.20 31.20 22.85
CA ARG A 132 31.82 31.70 22.87
C ARG A 132 31.83 33.23 22.96
N GLN A 133 31.06 33.90 22.11
CA GLN A 133 30.69 35.29 22.31
C GLN A 133 29.16 35.41 22.33
N ALA A 134 28.65 35.79 23.48
CA ALA A 134 27.26 36.13 23.72
C ALA A 134 26.91 37.45 23.02
N SER A 135 25.69 37.55 22.50
CA SER A 135 25.06 38.83 22.23
C SER A 135 23.62 38.80 22.72
N ASP A 136 23.32 39.92 23.35
CA ASP A 136 22.27 40.25 24.30
C ASP A 136 20.88 40.38 23.69
N VAL A 137 19.91 40.31 24.60
CA VAL A 137 18.47 40.39 24.43
C VAL A 137 18.04 41.82 24.10
N GLY A 138 17.14 41.97 23.12
CA GLY A 138 16.39 43.20 22.86
C GLY A 138 14.92 42.88 22.67
N GLY A 139 14.13 43.07 23.73
CA GLY A 139 12.70 42.75 23.76
C GLY A 139 11.83 43.66 22.90
N SER A 140 10.64 43.16 22.57
CA SER A 140 9.44 44.00 22.48
C SER A 140 8.17 43.15 22.65
N ASN A 141 7.42 43.47 23.70
CA ASN A 141 6.03 43.05 23.89
C ASN A 141 5.13 43.83 22.94
N SER A 142 4.26 43.15 22.18
CA SER A 142 2.96 43.72 21.87
C SER A 142 1.91 42.64 21.68
N SER A 143 1.05 42.55 22.69
CA SER A 143 -0.28 41.97 22.64
C SER A 143 -1.13 42.61 21.54
N LEU A 144 -1.99 41.83 20.88
CA LEU A 144 -3.38 42.21 20.60
C LEU A 144 -4.14 41.07 19.93
N ARG A 145 -4.95 40.43 20.77
CA ARG A 145 -6.07 39.55 20.45
C ARG A 145 -7.15 40.34 19.70
N LYS A 146 -7.56 39.89 18.51
CA LYS A 146 -8.86 40.29 17.92
C LYS A 146 -9.51 39.11 17.21
N ARG A 147 -10.72 38.76 17.66
CA ARG A 147 -11.58 37.68 17.17
C ARG A 147 -12.52 38.22 16.08
N THR A 148 -12.61 37.45 14.98
CA THR A 148 -13.74 37.23 14.02
C THR A 148 -14.24 38.41 13.16
N PRO A 149 -14.83 38.17 11.95
CA PRO A 149 -15.48 36.94 11.46
C PRO A 149 -15.02 36.39 10.09
N GLU A 150 -15.40 35.13 9.86
CA GLU A 150 -15.46 34.36 8.61
C GLU A 150 -15.55 35.19 7.31
N LYS A 151 -14.50 35.11 6.49
CA LYS A 151 -14.61 35.30 5.05
C LYS A 151 -14.12 34.03 4.38
N LYS A 152 -14.98 33.47 3.52
CA LYS A 152 -14.70 32.33 2.64
C LYS A 152 -13.29 32.44 2.08
N ALA A 153 -12.42 31.52 2.50
CA ALA A 153 -11.13 31.32 1.87
C ALA A 153 -11.41 30.89 0.43
N ALA A 154 -11.08 31.77 -0.51
CA ALA A 154 -10.80 31.35 -1.87
C ALA A 154 -9.72 30.27 -1.77
N GLU A 155 -9.94 29.12 -2.40
CA GLU A 155 -8.95 28.04 -2.48
C GLU A 155 -7.66 28.62 -3.08
N GLU A 156 -6.66 28.85 -2.22
CA GLU A 156 -5.29 29.00 -2.71
C GLU A 156 -4.90 27.70 -3.42
N PRO A 157 -4.16 27.77 -4.55
CA PRO A 157 -3.66 26.57 -5.19
C PRO A 157 -2.78 25.84 -4.18
N SER A 158 -3.24 24.68 -3.72
CA SER A 158 -2.56 23.89 -2.70
C SER A 158 -1.16 23.52 -3.19
N LYS A 159 -0.17 24.32 -2.82
CA LYS A 159 1.25 24.03 -3.01
C LYS A 159 1.52 22.71 -2.28
N ASN A 160 1.79 21.66 -3.06
CA ASN A 160 2.18 20.31 -2.63
C ASN A 160 1.04 19.32 -2.28
N LYS A 161 0.07 19.14 -3.19
CA LYS A 161 -0.69 17.87 -3.22
C LYS A 161 0.17 16.80 -3.88
N LEU A 162 0.74 15.91 -3.07
CA LEU A 162 1.46 14.71 -3.55
C LEU A 162 0.52 13.78 -4.32
N ILE A 163 -0.77 13.77 -3.97
CA ILE A 163 -1.77 12.94 -4.63
C ILE A 163 -2.26 13.65 -5.90
N GLU A 164 -1.81 13.17 -7.06
CA GLU A 164 -2.26 13.65 -8.37
C GLU A 164 -3.70 13.21 -8.63
N LYS A 165 -4.56 14.09 -9.20
CA LYS A 165 -5.94 13.74 -9.56
C LYS A 165 -5.95 12.97 -10.88
N GLU A 166 -6.65 11.84 -10.93
CA GLU A 166 -6.80 11.05 -12.15
C GLU A 166 -7.54 11.85 -13.24
N THR A 167 -6.90 12.01 -14.39
CA THR A 167 -7.50 12.66 -15.56
C THR A 167 -8.17 11.63 -16.44
N SER A 168 -9.46 11.82 -16.72
CA SER A 168 -10.14 11.02 -17.74
C SER A 168 -9.86 11.62 -19.11
N GLU A 169 -9.34 10.81 -20.02
CA GLU A 169 -9.32 11.14 -21.44
C GLU A 169 -10.77 11.31 -21.94
N THR A 170 -11.03 12.32 -22.77
CA THR A 170 -12.35 12.58 -23.38
C THR A 170 -12.26 12.40 -24.89
N GLY A 171 -13.17 11.62 -25.49
CA GLY A 171 -13.19 11.34 -26.93
C GLY A 171 -13.37 9.87 -27.28
N SER A 172 -13.16 9.51 -28.54
CA SER A 172 -13.23 8.13 -29.03
C SER A 172 -12.00 7.32 -28.66
N VAL A 173 -12.18 6.03 -28.38
CA VAL A 173 -11.09 5.10 -28.07
C VAL A 173 -10.18 4.90 -29.30
N LYS A 174 -8.86 5.03 -29.11
CA LYS A 174 -7.87 4.81 -30.18
C LYS A 174 -7.90 3.36 -30.66
N TRP A 175 -7.80 3.13 -31.98
CA TRP A 175 -7.75 1.78 -32.57
C TRP A 175 -6.64 0.89 -31.99
N GLU A 176 -5.55 1.51 -31.54
CA GLU A 176 -4.44 0.83 -30.88
C GLU A 176 -4.87 0.03 -29.64
N VAL A 177 -5.89 0.52 -28.90
CA VAL A 177 -6.41 -0.15 -27.70
C VAL A 177 -7.12 -1.45 -28.09
N TYR A 178 -7.95 -1.42 -29.13
CA TYR A 178 -8.60 -2.61 -29.67
C TYR A 178 -7.57 -3.61 -30.18
N LYS A 179 -6.56 -3.13 -30.93
CA LYS A 179 -5.46 -3.96 -31.42
C LYS A 179 -4.66 -4.61 -30.28
N HIS A 180 -4.46 -3.89 -29.18
CA HIS A 180 -3.78 -4.43 -28.00
C HIS A 180 -4.59 -5.57 -27.38
N TYR A 181 -5.90 -5.39 -27.19
CA TYR A 181 -6.78 -6.44 -26.67
C TYR A 181 -6.83 -7.68 -27.59
N LEU A 182 -6.99 -7.47 -28.90
CA LEU A 182 -6.95 -8.54 -29.91
C LEU A 182 -5.60 -9.28 -29.92
N LYS A 183 -4.49 -8.58 -29.70
CA LYS A 183 -3.16 -9.18 -29.58
C LYS A 183 -3.04 -10.03 -28.31
N SER A 184 -3.63 -9.60 -27.19
CA SER A 184 -3.63 -10.34 -25.92
C SER A 184 -4.43 -11.64 -25.99
N ILE A 185 -5.54 -11.68 -26.75
CA ILE A 185 -6.28 -12.92 -27.06
C ILE A 185 -5.39 -13.91 -27.84
N GLY A 186 -4.49 -13.39 -28.66
CA GLY A 186 -3.67 -14.15 -29.58
C GLY A 186 -4.29 -14.18 -30.98
N LEU A 187 -3.47 -13.86 -31.97
CA LEU A 187 -3.90 -13.71 -33.37
C LEU A 187 -4.54 -15.00 -33.92
N THR A 188 -4.01 -16.16 -33.54
CA THR A 188 -4.51 -17.46 -33.99
C THR A 188 -5.92 -17.76 -33.49
N LEU A 189 -6.20 -17.54 -32.20
CA LEU A 189 -7.53 -17.77 -31.61
C LEU A 189 -8.56 -16.76 -32.09
N SER A 190 -8.15 -15.49 -32.27
CA SER A 190 -9.01 -14.46 -32.83
C SER A 190 -9.42 -14.77 -34.27
N VAL A 191 -8.47 -15.13 -35.14
CA VAL A 191 -8.75 -15.52 -36.53
C VAL A 191 -9.61 -16.79 -36.57
N ALA A 192 -9.30 -17.79 -35.74
CA ALA A 192 -10.10 -19.01 -35.65
C ALA A 192 -11.55 -18.73 -35.24
N THR A 193 -11.79 -17.81 -34.29
CA THR A 193 -13.14 -17.43 -33.88
C THR A 193 -13.91 -16.77 -35.02
N VAL A 194 -13.31 -15.82 -35.72
CA VAL A 194 -13.93 -15.15 -36.87
C VAL A 194 -14.26 -16.15 -37.98
N PHE A 195 -13.31 -17.04 -38.28
CA PHE A 195 -13.49 -18.09 -39.28
C PHE A 195 -14.63 -19.06 -38.92
N LEU A 196 -14.68 -19.55 -37.68
CA LEU A 196 -15.75 -20.46 -37.24
C LEU A 196 -17.12 -19.78 -37.26
N ASN A 197 -17.20 -18.48 -36.93
CA ASN A 197 -18.45 -17.72 -37.07
C ASN A 197 -18.87 -17.58 -38.54
N MET A 198 -17.93 -17.36 -39.46
CA MET A 198 -18.22 -17.32 -40.90
C MET A 198 -18.73 -18.67 -41.41
N VAL A 199 -18.15 -19.80 -40.96
CA VAL A 199 -18.63 -21.15 -41.31
C VAL A 199 -20.04 -21.39 -40.76
N PHE A 200 -20.33 -20.98 -39.52
CA PHE A 200 -21.67 -21.04 -38.95
C PHE A 200 -22.70 -20.29 -39.83
N GLN A 201 -22.37 -19.08 -40.29
CA GLN A 201 -23.24 -18.33 -41.18
C GLN A 201 -23.43 -19.03 -42.53
N GLY A 202 -22.38 -19.64 -43.08
CA GLY A 202 -22.49 -20.48 -44.28
C GLY A 202 -23.48 -21.63 -44.12
N PHE A 203 -23.45 -22.34 -42.98
CA PHE A 203 -24.44 -23.37 -42.66
C PHE A 203 -25.85 -22.81 -42.42
N SER A 204 -25.97 -21.59 -41.88
CA SER A 204 -27.25 -20.89 -41.69
C SER A 204 -27.93 -20.56 -43.02
N ILE A 205 -27.20 -19.90 -43.92
CA ILE A 205 -27.67 -19.57 -45.26
C ILE A 205 -27.96 -20.85 -46.05
N GLY A 206 -27.06 -21.85 -45.98
CA GLY A 206 -27.25 -23.14 -46.63
C GLY A 206 -28.53 -23.85 -46.18
N SER A 207 -28.81 -23.84 -44.87
CA SER A 207 -30.05 -24.39 -44.30
C SER A 207 -31.30 -23.65 -44.81
N ASN A 208 -31.26 -22.32 -44.84
CA ASN A 208 -32.38 -21.49 -45.31
C ASN A 208 -32.64 -21.67 -46.82
N LEU A 209 -31.59 -21.72 -47.64
CA LEU A 209 -31.70 -21.99 -49.07
C LEU A 209 -32.22 -23.41 -49.33
N TRP A 210 -31.80 -24.38 -48.53
CA TRP A 210 -32.27 -25.76 -48.61
C TRP A 210 -33.76 -25.86 -48.25
N LEU A 211 -34.20 -25.15 -47.21
CA LEU A 211 -35.61 -25.07 -46.84
C LEU A 211 -36.45 -24.40 -47.94
N SER A 212 -35.94 -23.34 -48.57
CA SER A 212 -36.60 -22.68 -49.71
C SER A 212 -36.72 -23.60 -50.94
N ARG A 213 -35.69 -24.42 -51.21
CA ARG A 213 -35.76 -25.48 -52.25
C ARG A 213 -36.82 -26.51 -51.89
N TRP A 214 -36.81 -27.01 -50.66
CA TRP A 214 -37.77 -28.01 -50.19
C TRP A 214 -39.22 -27.49 -50.26
N SER A 215 -39.47 -26.22 -49.91
CA SER A 215 -40.83 -25.64 -49.96
C SER A 215 -41.37 -25.42 -51.38
N THR A 216 -40.50 -25.39 -52.40
CA THR A 216 -40.89 -25.11 -53.80
C THR A 216 -41.03 -26.39 -54.64
N ASP A 217 -40.56 -27.53 -54.12
CA ASP A 217 -40.53 -28.80 -54.83
C ASP A 217 -41.83 -29.59 -54.63
N ALA A 218 -42.70 -29.59 -55.64
CA ALA A 218 -43.97 -30.32 -55.62
C ALA A 218 -43.80 -31.85 -55.56
N ALA A 219 -42.63 -32.39 -55.88
CA ALA A 219 -42.34 -33.83 -55.78
C ALA A 219 -42.21 -34.29 -54.31
N ALA A 220 -41.85 -33.38 -53.40
CA ALA A 220 -41.70 -33.69 -51.98
C ALA A 220 -43.05 -33.91 -51.26
N GLU A 221 -44.17 -33.52 -51.87
CA GLU A 221 -45.52 -33.71 -51.31
C GLU A 221 -46.06 -35.13 -51.57
N ASN A 222 -45.68 -35.74 -52.70
CA ASN A 222 -46.17 -37.06 -53.13
C ASN A 222 -45.20 -38.22 -52.86
N ASP A 223 -43.89 -37.98 -52.79
CA ASP A 223 -42.88 -39.02 -52.61
C ASP A 223 -42.23 -38.97 -51.21
N THR A 224 -42.44 -40.02 -50.42
CA THR A 224 -41.88 -40.15 -49.06
C THR A 224 -40.36 -40.22 -49.06
N SER A 225 -39.72 -40.75 -50.11
CA SER A 225 -38.27 -40.88 -50.19
C SER A 225 -37.57 -39.53 -50.37
N VAL A 226 -38.15 -38.64 -51.17
CA VAL A 226 -37.65 -37.29 -51.45
C VAL A 226 -37.77 -36.42 -50.20
N ARG A 227 -38.90 -36.52 -49.48
CA ARG A 227 -39.09 -35.84 -48.19
C ARG A 227 -38.06 -36.26 -47.15
N ASP A 228 -37.81 -37.56 -47.00
CA ASP A 228 -36.86 -38.08 -46.02
C ASP A 228 -35.41 -37.66 -46.36
N MET A 229 -35.07 -37.53 -47.66
CA MET A 229 -33.80 -36.93 -48.11
C MET A 229 -33.68 -35.45 -47.70
N TYR A 230 -34.70 -34.63 -48.00
CA TYR A 230 -34.70 -33.21 -47.62
C TYR A 230 -34.57 -33.03 -46.10
N LEU A 231 -35.29 -33.84 -45.32
CA LEU A 231 -35.23 -33.83 -43.86
C LEU A 231 -33.85 -34.26 -43.33
N GLY A 232 -33.24 -35.28 -43.92
CA GLY A 232 -31.89 -35.75 -43.55
C GLY A 232 -30.82 -34.68 -43.80
N VAL A 233 -30.84 -34.03 -44.96
CA VAL A 233 -29.89 -32.96 -45.30
C VAL A 233 -30.11 -31.72 -44.43
N TYR A 234 -31.37 -31.35 -44.16
CA TYR A 234 -31.69 -30.27 -43.22
C TYR A 234 -31.19 -30.56 -41.80
N GLY A 235 -31.37 -31.81 -41.33
CA GLY A 235 -30.82 -32.28 -40.06
C GLY A 235 -29.29 -32.21 -40.01
N ALA A 236 -28.61 -32.54 -41.11
CA ALA A 236 -27.15 -32.43 -41.23
C ALA A 236 -26.67 -30.97 -41.17
N PHE A 237 -27.37 -30.03 -41.83
CA PHE A 237 -27.11 -28.60 -41.71
C PHE A 237 -27.26 -28.12 -40.26
N GLY A 238 -28.35 -28.50 -39.58
CA GLY A 238 -28.58 -28.16 -38.17
C GLY A 238 -27.49 -28.73 -37.24
N ALA A 239 -27.09 -29.98 -37.44
CA ALA A 239 -25.98 -30.59 -36.68
C ALA A 239 -24.65 -29.84 -36.91
N GLY A 240 -24.37 -29.44 -38.16
CA GLY A 240 -23.21 -28.62 -38.51
C GLY A 240 -23.22 -27.24 -37.83
N GLN A 241 -24.39 -26.58 -37.78
CA GLN A 241 -24.57 -25.30 -37.07
C GLN A 241 -24.29 -25.44 -35.57
N VAL A 242 -24.82 -26.48 -34.92
CA VAL A 242 -24.62 -26.71 -33.48
C VAL A 242 -23.14 -26.97 -33.19
N LEU A 243 -22.48 -27.82 -33.98
CA LEU A 243 -21.06 -28.15 -33.80
C LEU A 243 -20.16 -26.92 -33.99
N THR A 244 -20.39 -26.14 -35.04
CA THR A 244 -19.59 -24.93 -35.32
C THR A 244 -19.83 -23.84 -34.29
N THR A 245 -21.07 -23.63 -33.84
CA THR A 245 -21.38 -22.67 -32.77
C THR A 245 -20.71 -23.06 -31.46
N PHE A 246 -20.74 -24.35 -31.12
CA PHE A 246 -20.08 -24.85 -29.93
C PHE A 246 -18.55 -24.66 -30.00
N ALA A 247 -17.93 -25.01 -31.13
CA ALA A 247 -16.51 -24.80 -31.36
C ALA A 247 -16.12 -23.31 -31.32
N ALA A 248 -16.92 -22.43 -31.92
CA ALA A 248 -16.72 -20.98 -31.89
C ALA A 248 -16.81 -20.43 -30.46
N SER A 249 -17.80 -20.89 -29.69
CA SER A 249 -18.00 -20.49 -28.29
C SER A 249 -16.80 -20.88 -27.41
N ILE A 250 -16.30 -22.12 -27.56
CA ILE A 250 -15.11 -22.58 -26.83
C ILE A 250 -13.87 -21.80 -27.26
N SER A 251 -13.64 -21.63 -28.57
CA SER A 251 -12.49 -20.88 -29.09
C SER A 251 -12.46 -19.45 -28.54
N PHE A 252 -13.61 -18.78 -28.52
CA PHE A 252 -13.75 -17.44 -27.97
C PHE A 252 -13.56 -17.40 -26.46
N ALA A 253 -14.15 -18.34 -25.70
CA ALA A 253 -14.02 -18.42 -24.25
C ALA A 253 -12.56 -18.63 -23.82
N LEU A 254 -11.84 -19.54 -24.47
CA LEU A 254 -10.40 -19.77 -24.23
C LEU A 254 -9.57 -18.53 -24.60
N GLY A 255 -9.92 -17.85 -25.69
CA GLY A 255 -9.28 -16.59 -26.09
C GLY A 255 -9.46 -15.47 -25.06
N ALA A 256 -10.68 -15.30 -24.55
CA ALA A 256 -10.99 -14.31 -23.52
C ALA A 256 -10.26 -14.59 -22.20
N LEU A 257 -10.25 -15.85 -21.74
CA LEU A 257 -9.52 -16.27 -20.53
C LEU A 257 -8.02 -16.03 -20.66
N LYS A 258 -7.45 -16.34 -21.83
CA LYS A 258 -6.02 -16.09 -22.10
C LYS A 258 -5.71 -14.58 -22.09
N ALA A 259 -6.57 -13.76 -22.68
CA ALA A 259 -6.40 -12.31 -22.71
C ALA A 259 -6.46 -11.71 -21.30
N SER A 260 -7.43 -12.11 -20.49
CA SER A 260 -7.55 -11.74 -19.08
C SER A 260 -6.25 -12.01 -18.32
N HIS A 261 -5.76 -13.24 -18.38
CA HIS A 261 -4.55 -13.67 -17.70
C HIS A 261 -3.31 -12.86 -18.14
N GLU A 262 -3.13 -12.66 -19.45
CA GLU A 262 -1.99 -11.89 -19.98
C GLU A 262 -2.07 -10.42 -19.55
N MET A 263 -3.26 -9.79 -19.62
CA MET A 263 -3.45 -8.40 -19.21
C MET A 263 -3.22 -8.22 -17.71
N HIS A 264 -3.68 -9.16 -16.88
CA HIS A 264 -3.44 -9.14 -15.44
C HIS A 264 -1.94 -9.27 -15.12
N LEU A 265 -1.24 -10.20 -15.76
CA LEU A 265 0.21 -10.36 -15.56
C LEU A 265 1.01 -9.14 -16.02
N ILE A 266 0.62 -8.53 -17.15
CA ILE A 266 1.23 -7.30 -17.63
C ILE A 266 1.02 -6.18 -16.61
N LEU A 267 -0.21 -5.98 -16.14
CA LEU A 267 -0.52 -4.97 -15.12
C LEU A 267 0.31 -5.20 -13.85
N LEU A 268 0.31 -6.43 -13.34
CA LEU A 268 1.05 -6.81 -12.13
C LEU A 268 2.55 -6.56 -12.27
N ARG A 269 3.16 -6.98 -13.39
CA ARG A 269 4.59 -6.75 -13.65
C ARG A 269 4.96 -5.27 -13.71
N HIS A 270 4.08 -4.43 -14.25
CA HIS A 270 4.33 -2.99 -14.30
C HIS A 270 4.20 -2.34 -12.93
N VAL A 271 3.14 -2.67 -12.18
CA VAL A 271 2.94 -2.12 -10.82
C VAL A 271 4.09 -2.52 -9.89
N LEU A 272 4.55 -3.77 -9.94
CA LEU A 272 5.70 -4.23 -9.12
C LEU A 272 7.03 -3.55 -9.48
N ARG A 273 7.14 -2.92 -10.65
CA ARG A 273 8.34 -2.21 -11.10
C ARG A 273 8.21 -0.69 -10.97
N TRP A 274 7.13 -0.20 -10.38
CA TRP A 274 6.98 1.23 -10.16
C TRP A 274 7.98 1.74 -9.12
N PRO A 275 8.55 2.95 -9.34
CA PRO A 275 9.35 3.60 -8.32
C PRO A 275 8.47 3.95 -7.11
N MET A 276 9.07 4.02 -5.91
CA MET A 276 8.35 4.34 -4.68
C MET A 276 7.60 5.68 -4.75
N GLU A 277 8.13 6.65 -5.49
CA GLU A 277 7.46 7.94 -5.75
C GLU A 277 6.05 7.76 -6.36
N LEU A 278 5.85 6.77 -7.22
CA LEU A 278 4.55 6.52 -7.84
C LEU A 278 3.55 5.90 -6.84
N PHE A 279 4.04 5.15 -5.85
CA PHE A 279 3.21 4.59 -4.78
C PHE A 279 2.79 5.66 -3.76
N ASP A 280 3.63 6.65 -3.50
CA ASP A 280 3.31 7.75 -2.58
C ASP A 280 2.34 8.77 -3.20
N THR A 281 2.42 8.96 -4.52
CA THR A 281 1.55 9.86 -5.27
C THR A 281 0.22 9.22 -5.70
N THR A 282 0.18 7.88 -5.84
CA THR A 282 -1.02 7.13 -6.24
C THR A 282 -1.69 6.48 -5.03
N PRO A 283 -2.92 6.87 -4.66
CA PRO A 283 -3.69 6.23 -3.60
C PRO A 283 -3.87 4.74 -3.85
N LEU A 284 -3.64 3.96 -2.81
CA LEU A 284 -3.79 2.50 -2.83
C LEU A 284 -5.15 2.05 -3.38
N GLY A 285 -6.22 2.80 -3.07
CA GLY A 285 -7.56 2.51 -3.58
C GLY A 285 -7.68 2.53 -5.11
N ARG A 286 -6.88 3.33 -5.82
CA ARG A 286 -6.89 3.36 -7.30
C ARG A 286 -6.22 2.14 -7.89
N VAL A 287 -5.09 1.73 -7.31
CA VAL A 287 -4.38 0.51 -7.71
C VAL A 287 -5.31 -0.69 -7.48
N LEU A 288 -5.98 -0.74 -6.33
CA LEU A 288 -6.95 -1.78 -6.03
C LEU A 288 -8.12 -1.79 -7.02
N ASN A 289 -8.68 -0.62 -7.37
CA ASN A 289 -9.76 -0.53 -8.35
C ASN A 289 -9.33 -1.03 -9.74
N ARG A 290 -8.07 -0.78 -10.15
CA ARG A 290 -7.48 -1.36 -11.37
C ARG A 290 -7.46 -2.89 -11.33
N PHE A 291 -7.04 -3.49 -10.22
CA PHE A 291 -6.94 -4.95 -10.11
C PHE A 291 -8.29 -5.64 -9.89
N ALA A 292 -9.27 -4.94 -9.31
CA ALA A 292 -10.58 -5.51 -9.03
C ALA A 292 -11.58 -5.21 -10.15
N LYS A 293 -11.99 -3.94 -10.27
CA LYS A 293 -13.11 -3.55 -11.13
C LYS A 293 -12.75 -3.55 -12.61
N GLU A 294 -11.58 -3.01 -12.97
CA GLU A 294 -11.18 -2.95 -14.38
C GLU A 294 -10.87 -4.35 -14.94
N VAL A 295 -10.25 -5.22 -14.13
CA VAL A 295 -10.04 -6.63 -14.51
C VAL A 295 -11.39 -7.36 -14.65
N ASP A 296 -12.36 -7.16 -13.74
CA ASP A 296 -13.69 -7.75 -13.88
C ASP A 296 -14.41 -7.32 -15.18
N VAL A 297 -14.28 -6.06 -15.58
CA VAL A 297 -14.79 -5.57 -16.87
C VAL A 297 -14.13 -6.28 -18.05
N ILE A 298 -12.82 -6.51 -17.97
CA ILE A 298 -12.05 -7.25 -18.99
C ILE A 298 -12.46 -8.72 -19.06
N ASP A 299 -12.78 -9.32 -17.92
CA ASP A 299 -13.07 -10.75 -17.80
C ASP A 299 -14.50 -11.11 -18.20
N ASN A 300 -15.46 -10.28 -17.80
CA ASN A 300 -16.88 -10.59 -17.92
C ASN A 300 -17.61 -9.70 -18.93
N THR A 301 -17.36 -8.40 -18.89
CA THR A 301 -18.14 -7.43 -19.67
C THR A 301 -17.66 -7.36 -21.12
N LEU A 302 -16.36 -7.17 -21.34
CA LEU A 302 -15.78 -7.05 -22.68
C LEU A 302 -16.06 -8.29 -23.56
N PRO A 303 -15.86 -9.54 -23.10
CA PRO A 303 -16.14 -10.71 -23.92
C PRO A 303 -17.62 -10.83 -24.28
N SER A 304 -18.52 -10.45 -23.37
CA SER A 304 -19.96 -10.46 -23.63
C SER A 304 -20.33 -9.46 -24.73
N VAL A 305 -19.84 -8.22 -24.63
CA VAL A 305 -20.10 -7.16 -25.62
C VAL A 305 -19.51 -7.51 -26.98
N VAL A 306 -18.26 -7.98 -27.03
CA VAL A 306 -17.60 -8.38 -28.28
C VAL A 306 -18.36 -9.52 -28.96
N ARG A 307 -18.82 -10.51 -28.20
CA ARG A 307 -19.64 -11.60 -28.74
C ARG A 307 -20.95 -11.08 -29.33
N ALA A 308 -21.65 -10.20 -28.61
CA ALA A 308 -22.89 -9.59 -29.09
C ALA A 308 -22.66 -8.79 -30.38
N CYS A 309 -21.61 -7.97 -30.44
CA CYS A 309 -21.24 -7.22 -31.64
C CYS A 309 -20.93 -8.15 -32.83
N LEU A 310 -20.18 -9.23 -32.63
CA LEU A 310 -19.89 -10.19 -33.69
C LEU A 310 -21.18 -10.82 -34.25
N VAL A 311 -22.09 -11.26 -33.36
CA VAL A 311 -23.37 -11.83 -33.77
C VAL A 311 -24.20 -10.82 -34.56
N MET A 312 -24.26 -9.57 -34.12
CA MET A 312 -25.00 -8.51 -34.81
C MET A 312 -24.39 -8.18 -36.18
N ILE A 313 -23.07 -8.01 -36.27
CA ILE A 313 -22.38 -7.69 -37.53
C ILE A 313 -22.62 -8.79 -38.55
N PHE A 314 -22.40 -10.05 -38.16
CA PHE A 314 -22.63 -11.17 -39.07
C PHE A 314 -24.12 -11.35 -39.40
N GLY A 315 -25.02 -11.15 -38.43
CA GLY A 315 -26.45 -11.19 -38.66
C GLY A 315 -26.89 -10.18 -39.73
N VAL A 316 -26.40 -8.95 -39.68
CA VAL A 316 -26.74 -7.93 -40.69
C VAL A 316 -26.11 -8.24 -42.05
N ILE A 317 -24.83 -8.61 -42.09
CA ILE A 317 -24.12 -8.88 -43.35
C ILE A 317 -24.76 -10.03 -44.15
N PHE A 318 -25.33 -11.01 -43.45
CA PHE A 318 -25.90 -12.22 -44.07
C PHE A 318 -27.43 -12.25 -44.06
N SER A 319 -28.10 -11.18 -43.62
CA SER A 319 -29.56 -11.03 -43.66
C SER A 319 -30.07 -10.37 -44.95
N GLU A 320 -29.19 -9.83 -45.79
CA GLU A 320 -29.50 -9.43 -47.18
C GLU A 320 -29.09 -10.54 -48.16
#